data_AF-A0A6N9C7W6-F1
#
_entry.id   AF-A0A6N9C7W6-F1
#
_cell.length_a   1.000
_cell.length_b   1.000
_cell.length_c   1.000
_cell.angle_alpha   90.00
_cell.angle_beta   90.00
_cell.angle_gamma   90.00
#
_symmetry.space_group_name_H-M   'P 1'
#
loop_
_entity.id
_entity.type
_entity.pdbx_description
1 polymer ?
#
loop_
_entity_poly.entity_id
_entity_poly.type
_entity_poly.pdbx_seq_one_letter_code
_entity_poly.pdbx_strand_id
1 'polypeptide(L)'
;RLYLAGGFANYINIQNAINIGFIPDIPHHRITKIGNTSLQRATTMLTNATKRAAIEQLAATITHIELETNPNFFDHFVEGCQFKK
;
A
#
# COMPACT_ATOMS: atom_id res chain seq x y z
N ARG A 1 8.90 -6.46 3.03
CA ARG A 1 9.18 -5.39 2.04
C ARG A 1 7.96 -4.48 2.02
N LEU A 2 8.14 -3.18 1.81
CA LEU A 2 7.06 -2.20 1.68
C LEU A 2 7.00 -1.76 0.21
N TYR A 3 5.88 -2.01 -0.44
CA TYR A 3 5.67 -1.62 -1.83
C TYR A 3 4.75 -0.40 -1.89
N LEU A 4 5.21 0.67 -2.53
CA LEU A 4 4.46 1.91 -2.68
C LEU A 4 3.93 2.00 -4.12
N ALA A 5 2.61 1.90 -4.25
CA ALA A 5 1.89 2.04 -5.51
C ALA A 5 1.09 3.35 -5.55
N GLY A 6 0.74 3.81 -6.75
CA GLY A 6 -0.05 5.02 -6.98
C GLY A 6 0.77 6.19 -7.52
N GLY A 7 0.07 7.16 -8.14
CA GLY A 7 0.72 8.32 -8.77
C GLY A 7 1.53 9.15 -7.79
N PHE A 8 1.00 9.37 -6.58
CA PHE A 8 1.69 10.09 -5.51
C PHE A 8 2.96 9.37 -5.03
N ALA A 9 2.88 8.05 -4.84
CA ALA A 9 3.98 7.21 -4.37
C ALA A 9 5.23 7.24 -5.28
N ASN A 10 5.06 7.53 -6.58
CA ASN A 10 6.19 7.67 -7.49
C ASN A 10 7.09 8.84 -7.12
N TYR A 11 6.50 9.97 -6.73
CA TYR A 11 7.20 11.23 -6.53
C TYR A 11 7.52 11.52 -5.06
N ILE A 12 6.95 10.75 -4.13
CA ILE A 12 7.20 10.96 -2.69
C ILE A 12 8.69 10.82 -2.34
N ASN A 13 9.21 11.73 -1.51
CA ASN A 13 10.52 11.56 -0.89
C ASN A 13 10.38 10.61 0.31
N ILE A 14 11.04 9.46 0.26
CA ILE A 14 10.93 8.39 1.28
C ILE A 14 11.37 8.89 2.65
N GLN A 15 12.48 9.63 2.73
CA GLN A 15 12.98 10.12 4.01
C GLN A 15 12.02 11.12 4.64
N ASN A 16 11.47 12.04 3.84
CA ASN A 16 10.50 13.00 4.34
C ASN A 16 9.22 12.30 4.81
N ALA A 17 8.76 11.28 4.07
CA ALA A 17 7.58 10.50 4.43
C ALA A 17 7.75 9.76 5.77
N ILE A 18 8.93 9.19 6.03
CA ILE A 18 9.27 8.61 7.34
C ILE A 18 9.30 9.70 8.42
N ASN A 19 9.94 10.84 8.15
CA ASN A 19 10.10 11.91 9.12
C ASN A 19 8.77 12.50 9.60
N ILE A 20 7.73 12.50 8.75
CA ILE A 20 6.38 12.96 9.09
C ILE A 20 5.44 11.82 9.51
N GLY A 21 5.95 10.61 9.77
CA GLY A 21 5.13 9.47 10.20
C GLY A 21 4.13 8.95 9.15
N PHE A 22 4.28 9.31 7.87
CA PHE A 22 3.38 8.87 6.80
C PHE A 22 3.61 7.40 6.41
N ILE A 23 4.86 6.93 6.52
CA ILE A 23 5.23 5.52 6.34
C ILE A 23 6.14 5.10 7.50
N PRO A 24 6.17 3.80 7.86
CA PRO A 24 6.97 3.33 8.98
C PRO A 24 8.47 3.53 8.75
N ASP A 25 9.20 3.78 9.84
CA ASP A 25 10.66 3.85 9.83
C ASP A 25 11.26 2.45 9.66
N ILE A 26 11.53 2.08 8.42
CA ILE A 26 12.17 0.82 8.04
C ILE A 26 13.35 1.10 7.11
N PRO A 27 14.34 0.19 7.04
CA PRO A 27 15.48 0.38 6.14
C PRO A 27 15.05 0.66 4.70
N HIS A 28 15.63 1.71 4.09
CA HIS A 28 15.27 2.18 2.74
C HIS A 28 15.28 1.08 1.68
N HIS A 29 16.23 0.14 1.76
CA HIS A 29 16.32 -0.98 0.80
C HIS A 29 15.11 -1.94 0.85
N ARG A 30 14.27 -1.87 1.88
CA ARG A 30 13.02 -2.63 1.99
C ARG A 30 11.83 -1.92 1.33
N ILE A 31 12.00 -0.66 0.92
CA ILE A 31 10.95 0.18 0.33
C ILE A 31 11.13 0.19 -1.20
N THR A 32 10.06 -0.08 -1.94
CA THR A 32 10.11 -0.12 -3.41
C THR A 32 8.89 0.60 -3.99
N LYS A 33 9.15 1.60 -4.84
CA LYS A 33 8.11 2.28 -5.62
C LYS A 33 7.78 1.44 -6.84
N ILE A 34 6.51 1.15 -7.06
CA ILE A 34 6.06 0.23 -8.12
C ILE A 34 5.04 0.84 -9.09
N GLY A 35 4.83 2.17 -9.03
CA GLY A 35 4.03 2.86 -10.04
C GLY A 35 2.53 2.62 -9.93
N ASN A 36 1.84 2.85 -11.06
CA ASN A 36 0.43 2.55 -11.19
C ASN A 36 0.25 1.06 -11.51
N THR A 37 0.26 0.24 -10.46
CA THR A 37 0.06 -1.20 -10.58
C THR A 37 -1.32 -1.56 -11.11
N SER A 38 -2.35 -0.77 -10.81
CA SER A 38 -3.70 -1.00 -11.31
C SER A 38 -3.73 -1.02 -12.85
N LEU A 39 -3.22 0.05 -13.49
CA LEU A 39 -3.18 0.13 -14.95
C LEU A 39 -2.23 -0.92 -15.55
N GLN A 40 -1.04 -1.09 -14.98
CA GLN A 40 -0.05 -2.06 -15.49
C GLN A 40 -0.59 -3.50 -15.46
N ARG A 41 -1.32 -3.87 -14.40
CA ARG A 41 -1.89 -5.21 -14.29
C ARG A 41 -3.15 -5.35 -15.14
N ALA A 42 -3.98 -4.32 -15.25
CA ALA A 42 -5.12 -4.31 -16.17
C ALA A 42 -4.69 -4.61 -17.62
N THR A 43 -3.67 -3.92 -18.13
CA THR A 43 -3.15 -4.16 -19.50
C THR A 43 -2.53 -5.55 -19.65
N THR A 44 -1.88 -6.07 -18.61
CA THR A 44 -1.37 -7.44 -18.59
C THR A 44 -2.49 -8.47 -18.67
N MET A 45 -3.57 -8.27 -17.91
CA MET A 45 -4.72 -9.18 -17.88
C MET A 45 -5.52 -9.14 -19.18
N LEU A 46 -5.56 -8.00 -19.88
CA LEU A 46 -6.22 -7.87 -21.18
C LEU A 46 -5.65 -8.83 -22.23
N THR A 47 -4.34 -9.10 -22.16
CA THR A 47 -3.62 -9.93 -23.15
C THR A 47 -3.24 -11.31 -22.62
N ASN A 48 -3.57 -11.63 -21.36
CA ASN A 48 -3.17 -12.88 -20.72
C ASN A 48 -4.28 -13.45 -19.82
N ALA A 49 -5.05 -14.38 -20.38
CA ALA A 49 -6.17 -15.03 -19.69
C ALA A 49 -5.72 -15.84 -18.46
N THR A 50 -4.57 -16.51 -18.51
CA THR A 50 -4.02 -17.27 -17.37
C THR A 50 -3.73 -16.36 -16.18
N LYS A 51 -3.09 -15.22 -16.42
CA LYS A 51 -2.80 -14.23 -15.37
C LYS A 51 -4.07 -13.60 -14.82
N ARG A 52 -5.06 -13.36 -15.67
CA ARG A 52 -6.38 -12.86 -15.25
C ARG A 52 -7.04 -13.86 -14.29
N ALA A 53 -7.15 -15.12 -14.68
CA ALA A 53 -7.74 -16.16 -13.84
C ALA A 53 -7.01 -16.31 -12.49
N ALA A 54 -5.68 -16.25 -12.49
CA ALA A 54 -4.89 -16.32 -11.27
C ALA A 54 -5.15 -15.13 -10.32
N ILE A 55 -5.29 -13.90 -10.85
CA ILE A 55 -5.61 -12.71 -10.05
C ILE A 55 -7.04 -12.76 -9.53
N GLU A 56 -8.00 -13.22 -10.31
CA GLU A 56 -9.40 -13.38 -9.89
C GLU A 56 -9.50 -14.40 -8.72
N GLN A 57 -8.78 -15.51 -8.79
CA GLN A 57 -8.67 -16.48 -7.69
C GLN A 57 -8.02 -15.89 -6.45
N LEU A 58 -6.91 -15.15 -6.61
CA LEU A 58 -6.24 -14.48 -5.49
C LEU A 58 -7.13 -13.42 -4.84
N ALA A 59 -7.89 -12.65 -5.63
CA ALA A 59 -8.78 -11.63 -5.10
C ALA A 59 -9.86 -12.23 -4.20
N ALA A 60 -10.35 -13.44 -4.52
CA ALA A 60 -11.33 -14.16 -3.71
C ALA A 60 -10.80 -14.63 -2.33
N THR A 61 -9.47 -14.65 -2.13
CA THR A 61 -8.87 -15.01 -0.83
C THR A 61 -8.59 -13.82 0.07
N ILE A 62 -8.83 -12.59 -0.41
CA ILE A 62 -8.58 -11.37 0.34
C ILE A 62 -9.74 -11.11 1.31
N THR A 63 -9.43 -10.93 2.59
CA THR A 63 -10.39 -10.53 3.61
C THR A 63 -10.38 -9.02 3.79
N HIS A 64 -11.54 -8.39 3.70
CA HIS A 64 -11.71 -6.99 4.07
C HIS A 64 -11.74 -6.84 5.60
N ILE A 65 -10.95 -5.92 6.13
CA ILE A 65 -10.92 -5.59 7.56
C ILE A 65 -11.47 -4.18 7.72
N GLU A 66 -12.61 -4.07 8.40
CA GLU A 66 -13.28 -2.81 8.72
C GLU A 66 -12.58 -2.15 9.91
N LEU A 67 -11.78 -1.13 9.64
CA LEU A 67 -10.94 -0.48 10.66
C LEU A 67 -11.77 0.22 11.73
N GLU A 68 -12.94 0.73 11.38
CA GLU A 68 -13.91 1.37 12.28
C GLU A 68 -14.49 0.41 13.34
N THR A 69 -14.45 -0.90 13.08
CA THR A 69 -14.90 -1.92 14.05
C THR A 69 -13.80 -2.32 15.03
N ASN A 70 -12.55 -1.95 14.76
CA ASN A 70 -11.44 -2.23 15.65
C ASN A 70 -11.41 -1.20 16.79
N PRO A 71 -11.56 -1.63 18.06
CA PRO A 71 -11.63 -0.71 19.20
C PRO A 71 -10.38 0.17 19.35
N ASN A 72 -9.23 -0.26 18.83
CA ASN A 72 -7.96 0.46 18.96
C ASN A 72 -7.67 1.38 17.76
N PHE A 73 -8.45 1.32 16.68
CA PHE A 73 -8.12 2.07 15.46
C PHE A 73 -8.13 3.58 15.68
N PHE A 74 -9.11 4.09 16.43
CA PHE A 74 -9.21 5.52 16.68
C PHE A 74 -8.03 6.04 17.50
N ASP A 75 -7.59 5.27 18.51
CA ASP A 75 -6.40 5.61 19.31
C ASP A 75 -5.14 5.67 18.43
N HIS A 76 -4.93 4.65 17.58
CA HIS A 76 -3.81 4.64 16.63
C HIS A 76 -3.87 5.79 15.62
N PHE A 77 -5.06 6.15 15.15
CA PHE A 77 -5.24 7.27 14.23
C PHE A 77 -4.88 8.60 14.90
N VAL A 78 -5.40 8.85 16.11
CA VAL A 78 -5.11 10.05 16.89
C VAL A 78 -3.64 10.14 17.29
N GLU A 79 -3.01 9.02 17.63
CA GLU A 79 -1.57 8.93 17.85
C GLU A 79 -0.78 9.33 16.59
N GLY A 80 -1.15 8.79 15.42
CA GLY A 80 -0.53 9.13 14.14
C GLY A 80 -0.67 10.60 13.77
N CYS A 81 -1.78 11.26 14.12
CA CYS A 81 -1.98 12.69 13.89
C CYS A 81 -1.08 13.60 14.74
N GLN A 82 -0.42 13.07 15.78
CA GLN A 82 0.45 13.87 16.65
C GLN A 82 1.87 13.99 16.10
N PHE A 83 2.23 13.27 15.03
CA PHE A 83 3.57 13.26 14.44
C PHE A 83 4.69 12.97 15.47
N LYS A 84 4.36 12.20 16.51
CA LYS A 84 5.32 11.74 17.52
C LYS A 84 6.22 10.69 16.88
N LYS A 85 7.53 10.80 17.13
CA LYS A 85 8.52 9.82 16.69
C LYS A 85 8.64 8.68 17.70
#